data_AF-A0A925RQ20-F1
#
_entry.id   AF-A0A925RQ20-F1
#
_cell.length_a   1.000
_cell.length_b   1.000
_cell.length_c   1.000
_cell.angle_alpha   90.00
_cell.angle_beta   90.00
_cell.angle_gamma   90.00
#
_symmetry.space_group_name_H-M   'P 1'
#
loop_
_entity.id
_entity.type
_entity.pdbx_description
1 polymer ?
#
loop_
_entity_poly.entity_id
_entity_poly.type
_entity_poly.pdbx_seq_one_letter_code
_entity_poly.pdbx_strand_id
1 'polypeptide(L)'
;MKRGGKISALLLLAGLVVWVATREPKVPAYPRWKPEEKELGRAQDDVELVKALLREGLSDRVFDFSVVAEAVSGKKVLPVAGRESGPRVVDAIKQALEEVMGEMNGEDSPIRGLRRINEGSRFFEDGLRERLNRAAGIRCEIPKTRGGLEQRSGYPDLKITDEATGEVYYLDPKLMEVGSGGSSLRTFYFEPKDETLKIKDHATHLLVGIEHDGNEGEWRFLRWKLVDLSALKVRLKAEFQASNRNIYGEGSVLEKGGREGKDGAR
;
A
#
# COMPACT_ATOMS: atom_id res chain seq x y z
N MET A 1 69.88 -43.52 -35.25
CA MET A 1 68.42 -43.56 -35.00
C MET A 1 68.16 -43.84 -33.52
N LYS A 2 67.71 -42.84 -32.74
CA LYS A 2 67.13 -43.05 -31.40
C LYS A 2 65.78 -42.33 -31.35
N ARG A 3 64.71 -43.10 -31.13
CA ARG A 3 63.37 -42.62 -30.74
C ARG A 3 63.37 -42.34 -29.23
N GLY A 4 62.64 -41.32 -28.80
CA GLY A 4 62.37 -41.11 -27.38
C GLY A 4 61.37 -39.97 -27.10
N GLY A 5 60.13 -40.35 -26.76
CA GLY A 5 59.32 -39.70 -25.72
C GLY A 5 58.61 -38.38 -26.02
N LYS A 6 57.38 -38.46 -26.58
CA LYS A 6 56.35 -37.41 -26.41
C LYS A 6 54.97 -38.03 -26.17
N ILE A 7 54.75 -38.66 -25.01
CA ILE A 7 53.41 -39.00 -24.53
C ILE A 7 53.46 -38.86 -23.01
N SER A 8 53.06 -37.73 -22.44
CA SER A 8 52.79 -37.62 -20.99
C SER A 8 51.97 -36.39 -20.57
N ALA A 9 52.02 -35.27 -21.29
CA ALA A 9 51.32 -34.06 -20.83
C ALA A 9 49.80 -34.02 -21.18
N LEU A 10 49.38 -34.59 -22.31
CA LEU A 10 48.01 -34.45 -22.81
C LEU A 10 46.99 -35.36 -22.09
N LEU A 11 47.43 -36.54 -21.62
CA LEU A 11 46.57 -37.50 -20.92
C LEU A 11 46.27 -37.08 -19.48
N LEU A 12 47.19 -36.37 -18.82
CA LEU A 12 46.98 -35.86 -17.46
C LEU A 12 45.97 -34.72 -17.42
N LEU A 13 45.98 -33.80 -18.40
CA LEU A 13 44.97 -32.73 -18.49
C LEU A 13 43.58 -33.28 -18.84
N ALA A 14 43.48 -34.22 -19.77
CA ALA A 14 42.19 -34.85 -20.12
C ALA A 14 41.61 -35.63 -18.93
N GLY A 15 42.45 -36.38 -18.19
CA GLY A 15 42.04 -37.10 -16.99
C GLY A 15 41.56 -36.17 -15.85
N LEU A 16 42.23 -35.02 -15.65
CA LEU A 16 41.86 -34.04 -14.63
C LEU A 16 40.53 -33.33 -14.96
N VAL A 17 40.31 -32.99 -16.23
CA VAL A 17 39.07 -32.36 -16.71
C VAL A 17 37.88 -33.32 -16.61
N VAL A 18 38.06 -34.60 -16.97
CA VAL A 18 37.01 -35.62 -16.81
C VAL A 18 36.73 -35.92 -15.32
N TRP A 19 37.75 -35.89 -14.45
CA TRP A 19 37.59 -36.11 -13.01
C TRP A 19 36.85 -34.98 -12.29
N VAL A 20 37.02 -33.72 -12.71
CA VAL A 20 36.27 -32.58 -12.17
C VAL A 20 34.83 -32.57 -12.70
N ALA A 21 34.62 -32.95 -13.97
CA ALA A 21 33.29 -32.94 -14.60
C ALA A 21 32.36 -34.10 -14.17
N THR A 22 32.89 -35.14 -13.54
CA THR A 22 32.13 -36.34 -13.09
C THR A 22 31.87 -36.39 -11.58
N ARG A 23 32.36 -35.41 -10.81
CA ARG A 23 32.02 -35.29 -9.39
C ARG A 23 30.64 -34.69 -9.26
N GLU A 24 29.67 -35.52 -8.89
CA GLU A 24 28.37 -35.02 -8.42
C GLU A 24 28.62 -33.98 -7.32
N PRO A 25 27.95 -32.82 -7.38
CA PRO A 25 28.12 -31.79 -6.37
C PRO A 25 27.78 -32.39 -5.01
N LYS A 26 28.72 -32.31 -4.05
CA LYS A 26 28.49 -32.76 -2.67
C LYS A 26 27.32 -31.97 -2.10
N VAL A 27 26.16 -32.59 -2.00
CA VAL A 27 25.02 -32.01 -1.29
C VAL A 27 25.40 -31.93 0.19
N PRO A 28 25.33 -30.75 0.82
CA PRO A 28 25.64 -30.62 2.23
C PRO A 28 24.67 -31.48 3.04
N ALA A 29 25.21 -32.22 4.02
CA ALA A 29 24.39 -32.95 4.97
C ALA A 29 23.70 -31.92 5.90
N TYR A 30 22.38 -31.81 5.80
CA TYR A 30 21.61 -30.92 6.68
C TYR A 30 21.43 -31.57 8.05
N PRO A 31 21.53 -30.80 9.16
CA PRO A 31 21.22 -31.32 10.48
C PRO A 31 19.76 -31.79 10.55
N ARG A 32 19.52 -32.94 11.19
CA ARG A 32 18.17 -33.44 11.44
C ARG A 32 17.49 -32.55 12.48
N TRP A 33 16.67 -31.61 12.04
CA TRP A 33 15.79 -30.84 12.91
C TRP A 33 14.59 -31.71 13.33
N LYS A 34 14.32 -31.79 14.64
CA LYS A 34 13.17 -32.49 15.21
C LYS A 34 12.32 -31.47 15.96
N PRO A 35 11.28 -30.90 15.34
CA PRO A 35 10.33 -30.04 16.04
C PRO A 35 9.45 -30.88 16.98
N GLU A 36 8.83 -30.24 17.98
CA GLU A 36 7.85 -30.91 18.84
C GLU A 36 6.56 -31.25 18.07
N GLU A 37 5.84 -32.31 18.46
CA GLU A 37 4.63 -32.81 17.74
C GLU A 37 3.53 -31.75 17.57
N LYS A 38 3.36 -30.85 18.55
CA LYS A 38 2.39 -29.75 18.48
C LYS A 38 2.82 -28.64 17.52
N GLU A 39 4.13 -28.41 17.39
CA GLU A 39 4.69 -27.47 16.40
C GLU A 39 4.60 -28.04 14.99
N LEU A 40 4.72 -29.37 14.83
CA LEU A 40 4.58 -30.08 13.55
C LEU A 40 3.16 -29.93 12.95
N GLY A 41 2.10 -30.03 13.77
CA GLY A 41 0.72 -29.89 13.30
C GLY A 41 0.41 -28.48 12.76
N ARG A 42 0.74 -27.43 13.53
CA ARG A 42 0.55 -26.04 13.10
C ARG A 42 1.43 -25.68 11.90
N ALA A 43 2.68 -26.15 11.88
CA ALA A 43 3.57 -25.95 10.73
C ALA A 43 3.01 -26.60 9.45
N GLN A 44 2.33 -27.74 9.57
CA GLN A 44 1.71 -28.40 8.42
C GLN A 44 0.52 -27.62 7.87
N ASP A 45 -0.33 -27.07 8.74
CA ASP A 45 -1.46 -26.21 8.33
C ASP A 45 -0.97 -24.94 7.64
N ASP A 46 0.05 -24.28 8.21
CA ASP A 46 0.66 -23.08 7.63
C ASP A 46 1.27 -23.39 6.25
N VAL A 47 1.96 -24.53 6.11
CA VAL A 47 2.52 -24.97 4.82
C VAL A 47 1.43 -25.18 3.77
N GLU A 48 0.32 -25.83 4.12
CA GLU A 48 -0.77 -26.04 3.17
C GLU A 48 -1.48 -24.74 2.79
N LEU A 49 -1.64 -23.81 3.73
CA LEU A 49 -2.14 -22.47 3.45
C LEU A 49 -1.21 -21.72 2.49
N VAL A 50 0.11 -21.69 2.74
CA VAL A 50 1.08 -21.02 1.86
C VAL A 50 1.03 -21.61 0.46
N LYS A 51 1.01 -22.95 0.34
CA LYS A 51 0.85 -23.61 -0.96
C LYS A 51 -0.45 -23.23 -1.65
N ALA A 52 -1.56 -23.15 -0.91
CA ALA A 52 -2.84 -22.72 -1.46
C ALA A 52 -2.77 -21.27 -1.98
N LEU A 53 -2.23 -20.34 -1.20
CA LEU A 53 -2.05 -18.94 -1.60
C LEU A 53 -1.18 -18.81 -2.86
N LEU A 54 -0.12 -19.62 -2.99
CA LEU A 54 0.72 -19.65 -4.19
C LEU A 54 -0.02 -20.19 -5.41
N ARG A 55 -0.83 -21.25 -5.24
CA ARG A 55 -1.64 -21.82 -6.33
C ARG A 55 -2.69 -20.84 -6.86
N GLU A 56 -3.22 -19.98 -5.99
CA GLU A 56 -4.21 -18.96 -6.38
C GLU A 56 -3.63 -17.83 -7.25
N GLY A 57 -2.31 -17.72 -7.36
CA GLY A 57 -1.66 -16.72 -8.24
C GLY A 57 -2.08 -15.28 -7.91
N LEU A 58 -2.26 -14.96 -6.62
CA LEU A 58 -2.91 -13.73 -6.17
C LEU A 58 -2.30 -12.43 -6.73
N SER A 59 -0.99 -12.43 -7.00
CA SER A 59 -0.24 -11.30 -7.54
C SER A 59 -0.59 -10.94 -9.00
N ASP A 60 -1.08 -11.90 -9.78
CA ASP A 60 -1.40 -11.71 -11.20
C ASP A 60 -2.89 -11.39 -11.42
N ARG A 61 -3.71 -11.57 -10.38
CA ARG A 61 -5.15 -11.37 -10.44
C ARG A 61 -5.51 -9.88 -10.40
N VAL A 62 -6.51 -9.53 -11.20
CA VAL A 62 -7.15 -8.22 -11.21
C VAL A 62 -8.58 -8.39 -10.73
N PHE A 63 -9.00 -7.50 -9.83
CA PHE A 63 -10.31 -7.53 -9.19
C PHE A 63 -11.03 -6.21 -9.45
N ASP A 64 -12.36 -6.27 -9.49
CA ASP A 64 -13.19 -5.07 -9.35
C ASP A 64 -13.15 -4.57 -7.91
N PHE A 65 -12.81 -3.29 -7.73
CA PHE A 65 -12.82 -2.68 -6.40
C PHE A 65 -14.20 -2.79 -5.75
N SER A 66 -15.27 -2.62 -6.52
CA SER A 66 -16.65 -2.77 -6.04
C SER A 66 -16.92 -4.15 -5.44
N VAL A 67 -16.41 -5.22 -6.07
CA VAL A 67 -16.51 -6.59 -5.58
C VAL A 67 -15.69 -6.78 -4.30
N VAL A 68 -14.46 -6.26 -4.27
CA VAL A 68 -13.58 -6.37 -3.09
C VAL A 68 -14.15 -5.61 -1.89
N ALA A 69 -14.60 -4.37 -2.10
CA ALA A 69 -15.21 -3.55 -1.06
C ALA A 69 -16.49 -4.18 -0.52
N GLU A 70 -17.35 -4.72 -1.40
CA GLU A 70 -18.57 -5.41 -1.00
C GLU A 70 -18.27 -6.71 -0.23
N ALA A 71 -17.32 -7.52 -0.69
CA ALA A 71 -16.96 -8.77 -0.01
C ALA A 71 -16.48 -8.55 1.43
N VAL A 72 -15.81 -7.42 1.70
CA VAL A 72 -15.23 -7.10 3.01
C VAL A 72 -16.21 -6.35 3.92
N SER A 73 -17.09 -5.53 3.34
CA SER A 73 -17.98 -4.64 4.10
C SER A 73 -19.45 -5.09 4.14
N GLY A 74 -19.87 -5.92 3.20
CA GLY A 74 -21.28 -6.19 2.89
C GLY A 74 -22.01 -4.98 2.28
N LYS A 75 -21.29 -3.94 1.83
CA LYS A 75 -21.86 -2.69 1.30
C LYS A 75 -21.56 -2.53 -0.18
N LYS A 76 -22.53 -1.96 -0.89
CA LYS A 76 -22.44 -1.73 -2.33
C LYS A 76 -21.62 -0.48 -2.61
N VAL A 77 -20.72 -0.58 -3.58
CA VAL A 77 -20.12 0.58 -4.26
C VAL A 77 -21.06 1.00 -5.38
N LEU A 78 -21.64 2.20 -5.27
CA LEU A 78 -22.63 2.74 -6.19
C LEU A 78 -21.97 3.76 -7.13
N PRO A 79 -22.20 3.71 -8.45
CA PRO A 79 -21.71 4.74 -9.36
C PRO A 79 -22.34 6.10 -9.02
N VAL A 80 -21.62 7.19 -9.27
CA VAL A 80 -22.16 8.56 -9.13
C VAL A 80 -23.26 8.82 -10.15
N ALA A 81 -23.13 8.22 -11.34
CA ALA A 81 -24.15 8.29 -12.38
C ALA A 81 -25.45 7.64 -11.88
N GLY A 82 -26.52 8.42 -11.87
CA GLY A 82 -27.84 7.99 -11.39
C GLY A 82 -28.12 8.28 -9.91
N ARG A 83 -27.17 8.85 -9.16
CA ARG A 83 -27.40 9.37 -7.81
C ARG A 83 -28.11 10.72 -7.87
N GLU A 84 -29.15 10.90 -7.08
CA GLU A 84 -29.95 12.14 -7.08
C GLU A 84 -29.10 13.34 -6.63
N SER A 85 -28.30 13.15 -5.58
CA SER A 85 -27.42 14.19 -5.03
C SER A 85 -26.08 14.30 -5.75
N GLY A 86 -25.82 13.44 -6.73
CA GLY A 86 -24.54 13.33 -7.46
C GLY A 86 -24.01 14.68 -7.96
N PRO A 87 -24.78 15.45 -8.77
CA PRO A 87 -24.34 16.76 -9.24
C PRO A 87 -24.01 17.76 -8.12
N ARG A 88 -24.81 17.80 -7.04
CA ARG A 88 -24.59 18.71 -5.91
C ARG A 88 -23.31 18.37 -5.15
N VAL A 89 -23.10 17.09 -4.86
CA VAL A 89 -21.93 16.63 -4.11
C VAL A 89 -20.65 16.83 -4.93
N VAL A 90 -20.68 16.52 -6.23
CA VAL A 90 -19.54 16.76 -7.13
C VAL A 90 -19.19 18.25 -7.21
N ASP A 91 -20.19 19.13 -7.33
CA ASP A 91 -19.95 20.57 -7.35
C ASP A 91 -19.40 21.11 -6.02
N ALA A 92 -19.92 20.62 -4.88
CA ALA A 92 -19.40 20.96 -3.56
C ALA A 92 -17.94 20.52 -3.38
N ILE A 93 -17.57 19.31 -3.85
CA ILE A 93 -16.18 18.83 -3.84
C ILE A 93 -15.29 19.71 -4.71
N LYS A 94 -15.76 20.08 -5.92
CA LYS A 94 -15.04 20.98 -6.82
C LYS A 94 -14.75 22.33 -6.16
N GLN A 95 -15.76 22.99 -5.60
CA GLN A 95 -15.59 24.30 -4.96
C GLN A 95 -14.63 24.20 -3.76
N ALA A 96 -14.79 23.16 -2.94
CA ALA A 96 -13.88 22.91 -1.82
C ALA A 96 -12.43 22.69 -2.27
N LEU A 97 -12.20 21.96 -3.36
CA LEU A 97 -10.87 21.74 -3.92
C LEU A 97 -10.23 23.04 -4.42
N GLU A 98 -10.99 23.88 -5.14
CA GLU A 98 -10.50 25.16 -5.65
C GLU A 98 -10.04 26.07 -4.51
N GLU A 99 -10.82 26.16 -3.43
CA GLU A 99 -10.46 26.94 -2.24
C GLU A 99 -9.24 26.37 -1.51
N VAL A 100 -9.23 25.05 -1.25
CA VAL A 100 -8.10 24.39 -0.56
C VAL A 100 -6.81 24.53 -1.38
N MET A 101 -6.86 24.33 -2.69
CA MET A 101 -5.69 24.49 -3.55
C MET A 101 -5.21 25.94 -3.58
N GLY A 102 -6.12 26.92 -3.57
CA GLY A 102 -5.77 28.34 -3.43
C GLY A 102 -5.00 28.62 -2.14
N GLU A 103 -5.51 28.11 -1.01
CA GLU A 103 -4.83 28.22 0.30
C GLU A 103 -3.46 27.52 0.28
N MET A 104 -3.39 26.28 -0.20
CA MET A 104 -2.15 25.49 -0.19
C MET A 104 -1.08 26.03 -1.13
N ASN A 105 -1.44 26.84 -2.11
CA ASN A 105 -0.51 27.58 -2.98
C ASN A 105 -0.14 28.98 -2.46
N GLY A 106 -0.78 29.44 -1.38
CA GLY A 106 -0.53 30.74 -0.77
C GLY A 106 0.86 30.89 -0.15
N GLU A 107 1.24 32.11 0.19
CA GLU A 107 2.50 32.40 0.89
C GLU A 107 2.53 31.82 2.31
N ASP A 108 1.38 31.83 3.00
CA ASP A 108 1.22 31.29 4.36
C ASP A 108 0.87 29.79 4.38
N SER A 109 1.05 29.08 3.27
CA SER A 109 0.68 27.67 3.15
C SER A 109 1.42 26.80 4.16
N PRO A 110 0.72 25.96 4.94
CA PRO A 110 1.34 25.09 5.93
C PRO A 110 2.14 23.93 5.31
N ILE A 111 2.04 23.75 3.98
CA ILE A 111 2.80 22.74 3.23
C ILE A 111 4.18 23.26 2.82
N ARG A 112 4.45 24.57 2.88
CA ARG A 112 5.77 25.13 2.60
C ARG A 112 6.82 24.58 3.57
N GLY A 113 8.01 24.33 3.06
CA GLY A 113 9.13 23.76 3.82
C GLY A 113 9.02 22.26 4.12
N LEU A 114 7.90 21.60 3.80
CA LEU A 114 7.81 20.15 3.95
C LEU A 114 8.76 19.44 2.98
N ARG A 115 9.61 18.57 3.53
CA ARG A 115 10.52 17.74 2.73
C ARG A 115 9.79 16.60 2.01
N ARG A 116 8.77 16.04 2.66
CA ARG A 116 7.98 14.93 2.09
C ARG A 116 6.56 15.40 1.84
N ILE A 117 6.14 15.38 0.58
CA ILE A 117 4.79 15.78 0.19
C ILE A 117 3.69 14.98 0.89
N ASN A 118 3.94 13.72 1.26
CA ASN A 118 2.99 12.88 1.99
C ASN A 118 2.64 13.45 3.39
N GLU A 119 3.49 14.30 3.97
CA GLU A 119 3.18 15.00 5.22
C GLU A 119 2.11 16.09 5.00
N GLY A 120 1.96 16.55 3.75
CA GLY A 120 0.99 17.56 3.34
C GLY A 120 -0.44 17.04 3.14
N SER A 121 -0.64 15.71 3.03
CA SER A 121 -1.96 15.12 2.73
C SER A 121 -3.03 15.51 3.76
N ARG A 122 -2.64 15.61 5.04
CA ARG A 122 -3.55 15.98 6.11
C ARG A 122 -4.17 17.36 5.92
N PHE A 123 -3.43 18.34 5.38
CA PHE A 123 -3.98 19.69 5.18
C PHE A 123 -5.09 19.69 4.12
N PHE A 124 -4.98 18.85 3.10
CA PHE A 124 -6.05 18.66 2.14
C PHE A 124 -7.24 17.93 2.74
N GLU A 125 -7.04 16.89 3.54
CA GLU A 125 -8.14 16.18 4.22
C GLU A 125 -8.91 17.10 5.16
N ASP A 126 -8.21 17.80 6.06
CA ASP A 126 -8.80 18.72 7.04
C ASP A 126 -9.46 19.91 6.32
N GLY A 127 -8.78 20.48 5.33
CA GLY A 127 -9.27 21.59 4.53
C GLY A 127 -10.50 21.25 3.68
N LEU A 128 -10.54 20.08 3.04
CA LEU A 128 -11.72 19.64 2.30
C LEU A 128 -12.90 19.41 3.24
N ARG A 129 -12.67 18.77 4.38
CA ARG A 129 -13.71 18.52 5.39
C ARG A 129 -14.33 19.83 5.87
N GLU A 130 -13.51 20.82 6.22
CA GLU A 130 -14.00 22.12 6.66
C GLU A 130 -14.85 22.79 5.58
N ARG A 131 -14.34 22.86 4.35
CA ARG A 131 -15.01 23.55 3.23
C ARG A 131 -16.34 22.89 2.87
N LEU A 132 -16.36 21.56 2.82
CA LEU A 132 -17.57 20.78 2.53
C LEU A 132 -18.65 20.98 3.61
N ASN A 133 -18.30 21.11 4.90
CA ASN A 133 -19.29 21.39 5.95
C ASN A 133 -19.85 22.82 5.92
N ARG A 134 -19.31 23.73 5.09
CA ARG A 134 -19.91 25.05 4.86
C ARG A 134 -20.97 25.01 3.76
N ALA A 135 -20.97 23.98 2.91
CA ALA A 135 -21.97 23.83 1.87
C ALA A 135 -23.31 23.41 2.48
N ALA A 136 -24.38 24.12 2.15
CA ALA A 136 -25.72 23.83 2.67
C ALA A 136 -26.18 22.42 2.28
N GLY A 137 -26.70 21.66 3.25
CA GLY A 137 -27.18 20.30 3.03
C GLY A 137 -26.08 19.25 2.84
N ILE A 138 -24.82 19.59 3.10
CA ILE A 138 -23.68 18.68 3.02
C ILE A 138 -23.04 18.56 4.39
N ARG A 139 -22.91 17.32 4.87
CA ARG A 139 -22.13 16.98 6.05
C ARG A 139 -20.91 16.18 5.67
N CYS A 140 -19.72 16.56 6.15
CA CYS A 140 -18.48 15.85 5.90
C CYS A 140 -17.75 15.50 7.21
N GLU A 141 -17.41 14.24 7.40
CA GLU A 141 -16.78 13.75 8.62
C GLU A 141 -15.67 12.72 8.34
N ILE A 142 -14.86 12.45 9.37
CA ILE A 142 -13.94 11.31 9.33
C ILE A 142 -14.80 10.06 9.60
N PRO A 143 -14.82 9.06 8.70
CA PRO A 143 -15.64 7.89 8.89
C PRO A 143 -15.18 7.10 10.13
N LYS A 144 -16.15 6.65 10.93
CA LYS A 144 -15.88 5.81 12.08
C LYS A 144 -15.60 4.38 11.66
N THR A 145 -14.72 3.70 12.39
CA THR A 145 -14.50 2.26 12.23
C THR A 145 -15.78 1.47 12.53
N ARG A 146 -15.77 0.17 12.22
CA ARG A 146 -16.84 -0.76 12.59
C ARG A 146 -17.08 -0.75 14.11
N GLY A 147 -16.01 -0.65 14.90
CA GLY A 147 -16.07 -0.46 16.36
C GLY A 147 -16.55 0.91 16.84
N GLY A 148 -16.86 1.85 15.94
CA GLY A 148 -17.41 3.17 16.29
C GLY A 148 -16.37 4.23 16.67
N LEU A 149 -15.08 3.90 16.59
CA LEU A 149 -14.00 4.83 16.89
C LEU A 149 -13.66 5.69 15.67
N GLU A 150 -13.33 6.95 15.89
CA GLU A 150 -12.75 7.77 14.83
C GLU A 150 -11.30 7.34 14.60
N GLN A 151 -10.96 7.06 13.35
CA GLN A 151 -9.60 6.70 12.95
C GLN A 151 -9.26 7.38 11.64
N ARG A 152 -8.26 8.27 11.68
CA ARG A 152 -7.76 8.97 10.49
C ARG A 152 -7.14 8.00 9.49
N SER A 153 -6.32 7.06 9.96
CA SER A 153 -5.66 6.09 9.10
C SER A 153 -6.64 5.07 8.50
N GLY A 154 -6.28 4.60 7.31
CA GLY A 154 -7.03 3.59 6.56
C GLY A 154 -8.12 4.20 5.68
N TYR A 155 -8.67 3.39 4.79
CA TYR A 155 -9.65 3.84 3.81
C TYR A 155 -11.11 3.69 4.33
N PRO A 156 -12.02 4.63 4.01
CA PRO A 156 -11.79 5.90 3.31
C PRO A 156 -11.39 7.05 4.24
N ASP A 157 -10.83 8.12 3.69
CA ASP A 157 -10.38 9.29 4.47
C ASP A 157 -11.55 10.16 4.94
N LEU A 158 -12.52 10.45 4.07
CA LEU A 158 -13.68 11.29 4.36
C LEU A 158 -15.01 10.60 4.02
N LYS A 159 -16.05 10.89 4.80
CA LYS A 159 -17.46 10.53 4.54
C LYS A 159 -18.27 11.79 4.36
N ILE A 160 -18.92 11.90 3.21
CA ILE A 160 -19.85 12.97 2.87
C ILE A 160 -21.26 12.39 2.88
N THR A 161 -22.21 13.11 3.46
CA THR A 161 -23.64 12.77 3.43
C THR A 161 -24.40 13.98 2.88
N ASP A 162 -25.17 13.76 1.81
CA ASP A 162 -26.17 14.73 1.37
C ASP A 162 -27.40 14.61 2.29
N GLU A 163 -27.70 15.67 3.03
CA GLU A 163 -28.71 15.66 4.09
C GLU A 163 -30.14 15.56 3.56
N ALA A 164 -30.37 15.99 2.31
CA ALA A 164 -31.70 15.95 1.69
C ALA A 164 -32.10 14.53 1.28
N THR A 165 -31.16 13.76 0.74
CA THR A 165 -31.41 12.41 0.20
C THR A 165 -30.92 11.30 1.13
N GLY A 166 -30.03 11.61 2.07
CA GLY A 166 -29.31 10.62 2.89
C GLY A 166 -28.25 9.83 2.11
N GLU A 167 -27.97 10.20 0.85
CA GLU A 167 -26.97 9.54 0.03
C GLU A 167 -25.56 9.77 0.59
N VAL A 168 -24.79 8.67 0.72
CA VAL A 168 -23.42 8.68 1.24
C VAL A 168 -22.39 8.60 0.12
N TYR A 169 -21.32 9.36 0.28
CA TYR A 169 -20.14 9.37 -0.56
C TYR A 169 -18.90 9.20 0.32
N TYR A 170 -17.95 8.38 -0.12
CA TYR A 170 -16.63 8.32 0.48
C TYR A 170 -15.64 9.04 -0.44
N LEU A 171 -14.80 9.91 0.13
CA LEU A 171 -13.80 10.68 -0.62
C LEU A 171 -12.40 10.37 -0.08
N ASP A 172 -11.48 10.09 -1.00
CA ASP A 172 -10.09 9.73 -0.72
C ASP A 172 -9.15 10.69 -1.46
N PRO A 173 -8.65 11.77 -0.81
CA PRO A 173 -7.69 12.68 -1.41
C PRO A 173 -6.31 12.03 -1.53
N LYS A 174 -5.64 12.27 -2.66
CA LYS A 174 -4.28 11.78 -2.92
C LYS A 174 -3.45 12.85 -3.62
N LEU A 175 -2.26 13.10 -3.09
CA LEU A 175 -1.26 13.95 -3.72
C LEU A 175 -0.46 13.10 -4.71
N MET A 176 -0.26 13.63 -5.91
CA MET A 176 0.46 12.92 -6.96
C MET A 176 1.31 13.88 -7.78
N GLU A 177 2.46 13.43 -8.25
CA GLU A 177 3.33 14.29 -9.06
C GLU A 177 2.75 14.49 -10.46
N VAL A 178 2.93 15.68 -11.03
CA VAL A 178 2.56 15.98 -12.40
C VAL A 178 3.19 14.96 -13.36
N GLY A 179 2.39 14.42 -14.29
CA GLY A 179 2.87 13.40 -15.24
C GLY A 179 2.91 11.97 -14.70
N SER A 180 2.70 11.75 -13.40
CA SER A 180 2.67 10.40 -12.80
C SER A 180 1.37 9.61 -13.09
N GLY A 181 0.40 10.18 -13.80
CA GLY A 181 -0.90 9.54 -14.03
C GLY A 181 -0.88 8.21 -14.79
N GLY A 182 0.20 7.92 -15.53
CA GLY A 182 0.44 6.62 -16.17
C GLY A 182 1.34 5.67 -15.37
N SER A 183 1.74 6.04 -14.16
CA SER A 183 2.65 5.26 -13.32
C SER A 183 2.00 3.96 -12.83
N SER A 184 2.80 2.91 -12.69
CA SER A 184 2.39 1.66 -12.03
C SER A 184 2.54 1.71 -10.51
N LEU A 185 3.11 2.79 -9.96
CA LEU A 185 3.19 3.01 -8.52
C LEU A 185 1.78 3.20 -7.94
N ARG A 186 1.60 2.68 -6.73
CA ARG A 186 0.29 2.64 -6.08
C ARG A 186 -0.08 4.01 -5.49
N THR A 187 -1.05 4.68 -6.10
CA THR A 187 -1.68 5.89 -5.54
C THR A 187 -2.83 5.56 -4.60
N PHE A 188 -3.61 4.52 -4.94
CA PHE A 188 -4.76 4.07 -4.15
C PHE A 188 -4.46 2.76 -3.44
N TYR A 189 -4.79 2.66 -2.15
CA TYR A 189 -4.69 1.41 -1.41
C TYR A 189 -5.88 1.19 -0.49
N PHE A 190 -6.43 0.00 -0.56
CA PHE A 190 -7.45 -0.48 0.36
C PHE A 190 -6.92 -1.73 1.06
N GLU A 191 -6.78 -1.64 2.37
CA GLU A 191 -6.37 -2.77 3.20
C GLU A 191 -7.60 -3.29 3.95
N PRO A 192 -8.11 -4.47 3.59
CA PRO A 192 -9.27 -5.03 4.26
C PRO A 192 -8.90 -5.50 5.67
N LYS A 193 -9.44 -4.83 6.68
CA LYS A 193 -9.27 -5.16 8.09
C LYS A 193 -10.62 -5.13 8.79
N ASP A 194 -11.04 -6.25 9.37
CA ASP A 194 -12.38 -6.37 9.93
C ASP A 194 -12.63 -5.38 11.09
N GLU A 195 -11.66 -5.27 11.99
CA GLU A 195 -11.72 -4.43 13.19
C GLU A 195 -11.75 -2.93 12.87
N THR A 196 -10.95 -2.51 11.89
CA THR A 196 -10.74 -1.09 11.55
C THR A 196 -11.45 -0.67 10.25
N LEU A 197 -12.33 -1.50 9.70
CA LEU A 197 -13.03 -1.17 8.46
C LEU A 197 -13.93 0.06 8.65
N LYS A 198 -13.84 1.01 7.73
CA LYS A 198 -14.61 2.27 7.75
C LYS A 198 -15.75 2.34 6.72
N ILE A 199 -15.83 1.38 5.80
CA ILE A 199 -16.93 1.26 4.82
C ILE A 199 -18.15 0.63 5.52
N LYS A 200 -19.19 1.44 5.77
CA LYS A 200 -20.38 1.06 6.56
C LYS A 200 -21.70 1.35 5.86
N ASP A 201 -21.67 2.09 4.76
CA ASP A 201 -22.84 2.55 4.01
C ASP A 201 -22.78 2.03 2.57
N HIS A 202 -23.94 1.82 1.94
CA HIS A 202 -24.00 1.73 0.48
C HIS A 202 -23.73 3.13 -0.07
N ALA A 203 -22.62 3.29 -0.77
CA ALA A 203 -22.07 4.61 -1.03
C ALA A 203 -21.42 4.71 -2.40
N THR A 204 -21.28 5.93 -2.89
CA THR A 204 -20.40 6.25 -4.01
C THR A 204 -18.99 6.47 -3.49
N HIS A 205 -18.01 5.81 -4.11
CA HIS A 205 -16.60 5.91 -3.70
C HIS A 205 -15.87 6.79 -4.71
N LEU A 206 -15.31 7.89 -4.23
CA LEU A 206 -14.60 8.88 -5.02
C LEU A 206 -13.13 8.98 -4.58
N LEU A 207 -12.24 9.19 -5.53
CA LEU A 207 -10.86 9.59 -5.29
C LEU A 207 -10.62 10.95 -5.92
N VAL A 208 -9.91 11.82 -5.23
CA VAL A 208 -9.38 13.04 -5.85
C VAL A 208 -7.86 12.97 -5.92
N GLY A 209 -7.32 12.98 -7.14
CA GLY A 209 -5.89 13.12 -7.39
C GLY A 209 -5.56 14.61 -7.55
N ILE A 210 -4.72 15.15 -6.66
CA ILE A 210 -4.28 16.54 -6.67
C ILE A 210 -2.81 16.56 -7.12
N GLU A 211 -2.55 17.21 -8.26
CA GLU A 211 -1.25 17.17 -8.90
C GLU A 211 -0.32 18.25 -8.33
N HIS A 212 0.88 17.86 -7.89
CA HIS A 212 1.95 18.77 -7.48
C HIS A 212 3.09 18.82 -8.50
N ASP A 213 3.87 19.91 -8.48
CA ASP A 213 4.98 20.16 -9.41
C ASP A 213 6.29 19.42 -9.10
N GLY A 214 6.41 18.83 -7.91
CA GLY A 214 7.60 18.05 -7.53
C GLY A 214 8.68 18.88 -6.83
N ASN A 215 8.44 20.18 -6.62
CA ASN A 215 9.44 21.09 -6.07
C ASN A 215 9.51 20.96 -4.52
N GLU A 216 10.46 20.17 -4.02
CA GLU A 216 10.62 19.90 -2.58
C GLU A 216 10.73 21.21 -1.78
N GLY A 217 9.89 21.34 -0.74
CA GLY A 217 9.84 22.52 0.12
C GLY A 217 9.07 23.72 -0.45
N GLU A 218 8.87 23.78 -1.76
CA GLU A 218 8.18 24.87 -2.46
C GLU A 218 7.08 24.32 -3.38
N TRP A 219 6.31 23.37 -2.84
CA TRP A 219 5.28 22.63 -3.55
C TRP A 219 4.23 23.56 -4.17
N ARG A 220 3.94 23.35 -5.46
CA ARG A 220 2.77 23.98 -6.10
C ARG A 220 1.79 22.93 -6.57
N PHE A 221 0.52 23.16 -6.31
CA PHE A 221 -0.60 22.33 -6.70
C PHE A 221 -1.25 22.89 -7.97
N LEU A 222 -1.26 22.10 -9.04
CA LEU A 222 -1.48 22.60 -10.39
C LEU A 222 -2.89 22.32 -10.90
N ARG A 223 -3.42 21.13 -10.62
CA ARG A 223 -4.73 20.65 -11.10
C ARG A 223 -5.21 19.49 -10.25
N TRP A 224 -6.49 19.15 -10.39
CA TRP A 224 -7.09 18.01 -9.71
C TRP A 224 -7.93 17.16 -10.68
N LYS A 225 -8.13 15.89 -10.32
CA LYS A 225 -9.00 14.94 -11.02
C LYS A 225 -9.88 14.23 -10.02
N LEU A 226 -11.19 14.35 -10.15
CA LEU A 226 -12.16 13.59 -9.36
C LEU A 226 -12.56 12.33 -10.13
N VAL A 227 -12.42 11.18 -9.49
CA VAL A 227 -12.56 9.85 -10.10
C VAL A 227 -13.60 9.05 -9.34
N ASP A 228 -14.56 8.47 -10.06
CA ASP A 228 -15.48 7.46 -9.53
C ASP A 228 -14.80 6.09 -9.51
N LEU A 229 -14.79 5.45 -8.35
CA LEU A 229 -14.12 4.18 -8.12
C LEU A 229 -15.01 2.95 -8.40
N SER A 230 -16.27 3.11 -8.80
CA SER A 230 -17.20 1.99 -9.07
C SER A 230 -16.69 1.00 -10.13
N ALA A 231 -15.90 1.48 -11.10
CA ALA A 231 -15.29 0.67 -12.15
C ALA A 231 -13.77 0.47 -11.96
N LEU A 232 -13.21 0.86 -10.80
CA LEU A 232 -11.78 0.74 -10.53
C LEU A 232 -11.36 -0.73 -10.50
N LYS A 233 -10.28 -1.05 -11.23
CA LYS A 233 -9.60 -2.34 -11.16
C LYS A 233 -8.44 -2.27 -10.17
N VAL A 234 -8.35 -3.25 -9.27
CA VAL A 234 -7.30 -3.35 -8.25
C VAL A 234 -6.56 -4.69 -8.36
N ARG A 235 -5.34 -4.72 -7.83
CA ARG A 235 -4.53 -5.96 -7.71
C ARG A 235 -4.25 -6.24 -6.24
N LEU A 236 -4.06 -7.51 -5.90
CA LEU A 236 -3.66 -7.91 -4.56
C LEU A 236 -2.14 -8.08 -4.50
N LYS A 237 -1.47 -7.35 -3.60
CA LYS A 237 -0.05 -7.54 -3.31
C LYS A 237 0.08 -8.33 -2.01
N ALA A 238 0.36 -9.63 -2.12
CA ALA A 238 0.63 -10.49 -0.96
C ALA A 238 2.13 -10.47 -0.62
N GLU A 239 2.48 -10.14 0.62
CA GLU A 239 3.86 -10.17 1.12
C GLU A 239 3.92 -10.67 2.57
N PHE A 240 4.94 -11.47 2.90
CA PHE A 240 5.28 -11.80 4.28
C PHE A 240 6.16 -10.69 4.84
N GLN A 241 5.85 -10.23 6.05
CA GLN A 241 6.55 -9.11 6.68
C GLN A 241 6.97 -9.46 8.12
N ALA A 242 8.05 -8.83 8.59
CA ALA A 242 8.51 -8.95 9.96
C ALA A 242 8.86 -7.56 10.52
N SER A 243 8.47 -7.30 11.76
CA SER A 243 8.84 -6.06 12.46
C SER A 243 10.30 -6.10 12.93
N ASN A 244 10.89 -4.94 13.20
CA ASN A 244 12.22 -4.86 13.83
C ASN A 244 12.29 -5.70 15.12
N ARG A 245 11.21 -5.75 15.91
CA ARG A 245 11.14 -6.60 17.10
C ARG A 245 11.23 -8.08 16.77
N ASN A 246 10.59 -8.54 15.70
CA ASN A 246 10.63 -9.95 15.30
C ASN A 246 11.99 -10.35 14.72
N ILE A 247 12.73 -9.40 14.13
CA ILE A 247 14.04 -9.64 13.52
C ILE A 247 15.18 -9.51 14.56
N TYR A 248 15.13 -8.49 15.41
CA TYR A 248 16.22 -8.12 16.34
C TYR A 248 15.90 -8.38 17.82
N GLY A 249 14.71 -8.92 18.12
CA GLY A 249 14.33 -9.36 19.45
C GLY A 249 15.17 -10.54 19.94
N GLU A 250 14.85 -11.03 21.14
CA GLU A 250 15.61 -12.10 21.77
C GLU A 250 15.55 -13.39 20.94
N GLY A 251 16.73 -13.95 20.61
CA GLY A 251 16.88 -15.25 19.95
C GLY A 251 17.29 -15.23 18.47
N SER A 252 17.14 -14.12 17.74
CA SER A 252 17.47 -14.04 16.29
C SER A 252 18.82 -13.36 15.99
N VAL A 253 19.38 -12.61 16.94
CA VAL A 253 20.66 -11.92 16.76
C VAL A 253 21.82 -12.85 17.11
N LEU A 254 22.68 -13.12 16.13
CA LEU A 254 23.85 -14.00 16.28
C LEU A 254 25.08 -13.28 16.86
N GLU A 255 25.29 -12.02 16.48
CA GLU A 255 26.42 -11.20 16.93
C GLU A 255 26.01 -9.72 16.89
N LYS A 256 26.61 -8.89 17.77
CA LYS A 256 26.45 -7.43 17.77
C LYS A 256 27.84 -6.79 17.79
N GLY A 257 28.07 -5.76 16.97
CA GLY A 257 29.32 -5.00 16.93
C GLY A 257 29.07 -3.50 16.80
N GLY A 258 29.97 -2.69 17.37
CA GLY A 258 29.91 -1.22 17.37
C GLY A 258 30.62 -0.61 18.57
N ARG A 259 31.02 0.67 18.49
CA ARG A 259 31.48 1.43 19.66
C ARG A 259 30.26 2.03 20.36
N GLU A 260 30.20 1.93 21.69
CA GLU A 260 29.20 2.66 22.48
C GLU A 260 29.28 4.15 22.15
N GLY A 261 28.21 4.69 21.58
CA GLY A 261 28.00 6.12 21.51
C GLY A 261 27.85 6.67 22.93
N LYS A 262 28.46 7.82 23.21
CA LYS A 262 28.29 8.54 24.48
C LYS A 262 26.85 9.08 24.59
N ASP A 263 25.90 8.22 24.93
CA ASP A 263 24.58 8.67 25.35
C ASP A 263 24.55 8.73 26.88
N GLY A 264 25.16 9.81 27.38
CA GLY A 264 24.94 10.34 28.70
C GLY A 264 24.39 11.75 28.58
N ALA A 265 23.07 11.90 28.59
CA ALA A 265 22.35 12.99 29.25
C ALA A 265 20.85 12.68 29.19
N ARG A 266 20.25 12.69 30.38
CA ARG A 266 18.82 12.50 30.63
C ARG A 266 17.96 13.56 29.96
#